data_AF-A0A954VTX0-F1
#
_entry.id   AF-A0A954VTX0-F1
#
_cell.length_a   1.000
_cell.length_b   1.000
_cell.length_c   1.000
_cell.angle_alpha   90.00
_cell.angle_beta   90.00
_cell.angle_gamma   90.00
#
_symmetry.space_group_name_H-M   'P 1'
#
loop_
_entity.id
_entity.type
_entity.pdbx_description
1 polymer ?
#
loop_
_entity_poly.entity_id
_entity_poly.type
_entity_poly.pdbx_seq_one_letter_code
_entity_poly.pdbx_strand_id
1 'polypeptide(L)'
;MPDKNELHRIFDHAVEIDSAHERRIYLDQACGESKLLREEVESLLEAADAAQSFLEGPPFNLGELQKIGTNIGPYMLRECIGEG
;
A
#
# COMPACT_ATOMS: atom_id res chain seq x y z
N MET A 1 -2.15 3.67 25.92
CA MET A 1 -1.64 3.39 24.57
C MET A 1 -2.77 2.68 23.86
N PRO A 2 -3.22 3.16 22.68
CA PRO A 2 -4.30 2.50 21.95
C PRO A 2 -3.91 1.05 21.66
N ASP A 3 -4.87 0.14 21.80
CA ASP A 3 -4.69 -1.29 21.58
C ASP A 3 -4.38 -1.55 20.10
N LYS A 4 -3.09 -1.65 19.77
CA LYS A 4 -2.58 -1.90 18.41
C LYS A 4 -3.22 -3.09 17.70
N ASN A 5 -3.73 -4.04 18.48
CA ASN A 5 -4.39 -5.24 17.97
C ASN A 5 -5.78 -4.93 17.38
N GLU A 6 -6.52 -4.01 18.00
CA GLU A 6 -7.80 -3.55 17.44
C GLU A 6 -7.57 -2.74 16.16
N LEU A 7 -6.55 -1.89 16.15
CA LEU A 7 -6.16 -1.12 14.98
C LEU A 7 -5.89 -2.02 13.76
N HIS A 8 -5.07 -3.07 13.94
CA HIS A 8 -4.74 -3.99 12.85
C HIS A 8 -5.99 -4.69 12.31
N ARG A 9 -6.87 -5.16 13.20
CA ARG A 9 -8.12 -5.82 12.79
C ARG A 9 -9.04 -4.90 12.01
N ILE A 10 -9.15 -3.64 12.42
CA ILE A 10 -9.97 -2.64 11.72
C ILE A 10 -9.36 -2.33 10.35
N PHE A 11 -8.04 -2.18 10.28
CA PHE A 11 -7.31 -1.95 9.03
C PHE A 11 -7.49 -3.10 8.03
N ASP A 12 -7.24 -4.35 8.45
CA ASP A 12 -7.39 -5.54 7.61
C ASP A 12 -8.79 -5.58 6.99
N HIS A 13 -9.81 -5.40 7.82
CA HIS A 13 -11.19 -5.43 7.35
C HIS A 13 -11.54 -4.23 6.45
N ALA A 14 -10.97 -3.06 6.70
CA ALA A 14 -11.17 -1.86 5.90
C ALA A 14 -10.53 -1.97 4.50
N VAL A 15 -9.41 -2.69 4.37
CA VAL A 15 -8.75 -2.95 3.08
C VAL A 15 -9.55 -3.95 2.24
N GLU A 16 -10.27 -4.88 2.85
CA GLU A 16 -11.17 -5.80 2.15
C GLU A 16 -12.43 -5.12 1.56
N ILE A 17 -12.73 -3.88 1.95
CA ILE A 17 -13.89 -3.14 1.47
C ILE A 17 -13.48 -2.24 0.31
N ASP A 18 -13.78 -2.66 -0.92
CA ASP A 18 -13.56 -1.86 -2.15
C ASP A 18 -14.33 -0.52 -2.16
N SER A 19 -15.49 -0.50 -1.49
CA SER A 19 -16.39 0.65 -1.48
C SER A 19 -15.95 1.70 -0.46
N ALA A 20 -15.44 2.84 -0.93
CA ALA A 20 -15.00 3.94 -0.08
C ALA A 20 -16.09 4.47 0.88
N HIS A 21 -17.38 4.34 0.49
CA HIS A 21 -18.50 4.74 1.34
C HIS A 21 -18.72 3.75 2.49
N GLU A 22 -18.76 2.46 2.19
CA GLU A 22 -18.91 1.40 3.20
C GLU A 22 -17.71 1.35 4.15
N ARG A 23 -16.50 1.54 3.62
CA ARG A 23 -15.27 1.63 4.42
C ARG A 23 -15.37 2.75 5.45
N ARG A 24 -15.87 3.93 5.07
CA ARG A 24 -16.05 5.06 6.01
C ARG A 24 -17.08 4.75 7.10
N ILE A 25 -18.20 4.11 6.76
CA ILE A 25 -19.21 3.72 7.75
C ILE A 25 -18.63 2.70 8.73
N TYR A 26 -17.89 1.71 8.22
CA TYR A 26 -17.22 0.71 9.04
C TYR A 26 -16.20 1.35 9.99
N LEU A 27 -15.36 2.26 9.50
CA LEU A 27 -14.38 2.98 10.34
C LEU A 27 -15.06 3.80 11.44
N ASP A 28 -16.19 4.44 11.14
CA ASP A 28 -16.98 5.19 12.13
C ASP A 28 -17.53 4.28 13.23
N GLN A 29 -18.06 3.12 12.85
CA GLN A 29 -18.58 2.11 13.77
C GLN A 29 -17.48 1.42 14.59
N ALA A 30 -16.35 1.10 13.97
CA ALA A 30 -15.27 0.34 14.59
C ALA A 30 -14.36 1.21 15.47
N CYS A 31 -14.12 2.48 15.10
CA CYS A 31 -13.36 3.41 15.92
C CYS A 31 -14.21 4.02 17.04
N GLY A 32 -15.54 4.06 16.91
CA GLY A 32 -16.44 4.62 17.90
C GLY A 32 -16.06 6.04 18.32
N GLU A 33 -15.94 6.28 19.64
CA GLU A 33 -15.53 7.59 20.19
C GLU A 33 -14.00 7.83 20.15
N SER A 34 -13.21 6.85 19.72
CA SER A 34 -11.75 6.94 19.73
C SER A 34 -11.22 7.63 18.48
N LYS A 35 -11.25 8.97 18.50
CA LYS A 35 -10.73 9.80 17.40
C LYS A 35 -9.27 9.50 17.05
N LEU A 36 -8.43 9.25 18.06
CA LEU A 36 -7.03 8.87 17.87
C LEU A 36 -6.87 7.56 17.10
N LEU A 37 -7.74 6.57 17.36
CA LEU A 37 -7.68 5.27 16.70
C LEU A 37 -8.09 5.40 15.23
N ARG A 38 -9.08 6.25 14.95
CA ARG A 38 -9.48 6.61 13.59
C ARG A 38 -8.37 7.29 12.81
N GLU A 39 -7.71 8.30 13.39
CA GLU A 39 -6.61 9.01 12.72
C GLU A 39 -5.47 8.06 12.33
N GLU A 40 -5.10 7.13 13.22
CA GLU A 40 -4.04 6.15 12.92
C GLU A 40 -4.45 5.17 11.80
N VAL A 41 -5.70 4.67 11.82
CA VAL A 41 -6.20 3.78 10.75
C VAL A 41 -6.30 4.51 9.41
N GLU A 42 -6.76 5.77 9.39
CA GLU A 42 -6.81 6.57 8.18
C GLU A 42 -5.40 6.83 7.61
N SER A 43 -4.41 7.12 8.46
CA SER A 43 -3.01 7.29 8.03
C SER A 43 -2.42 6.00 7.43
N LEU A 44 -2.73 4.84 8.03
CA LEU A 44 -2.32 3.54 7.49
C LEU A 44 -2.99 3.23 6.16
N LEU A 45 -4.28 3.53 6.01
CA LEU A 45 -5.02 3.33 4.76
C LEU A 45 -4.50 4.24 3.64
N GLU A 46 -4.14 5.49 3.95
CA GLU A 46 -3.52 6.40 2.97
C GLU A 46 -2.15 5.90 2.54
N ALA A 47 -1.33 5.39 3.48
CA ALA A 47 -0.05 4.77 3.15
C ALA A 47 -0.22 3.50 2.31
N ALA A 48 -1.25 2.69 2.58
CA ALA A 48 -1.58 1.50 1.81
C ALA A 48 -2.06 1.84 0.40
N ASP A 49 -2.91 2.86 0.24
CA ASP A 49 -3.35 3.37 -1.06
C ASP A 49 -2.17 3.94 -1.87
N ALA A 50 -1.28 4.70 -1.23
CA ALA A 50 -0.06 5.18 -1.85
C ALA A 50 0.88 4.04 -2.28
N ALA A 51 0.99 2.98 -1.48
CA ALA A 51 1.76 1.78 -1.82
C ALA A 51 1.10 0.99 -2.95
N GLN A 52 -0.22 0.89 -2.96
CA GLN A 52 -0.98 0.26 -4.04
C GLN A 52 -0.84 1.05 -5.34
N SER A 53 -0.95 2.38 -5.30
CA SER A 53 -0.68 3.27 -6.43
C SER A 53 0.77 3.23 -6.89
N PHE A 54 1.73 2.94 -6.00
CA PHE A 54 3.11 2.66 -6.37
C PHE A 54 3.27 1.32 -7.11
N LEU A 55 2.48 0.30 -6.75
CA LEU A 55 2.50 -1.02 -7.39
C LEU A 55 1.66 -1.07 -8.69
N GLU A 56 0.54 -0.35 -8.74
CA GLU A 56 -0.38 -0.25 -9.89
C GLU A 56 -0.06 0.93 -10.82
N GLY A 57 0.79 1.85 -10.38
CA GLY A 57 1.42 2.83 -11.25
C GLY A 57 2.08 2.09 -12.42
N PRO A 58 2.06 2.66 -13.64
CA PRO A 58 2.62 2.00 -14.81
C PRO A 58 4.02 1.54 -14.40
N PRO A 59 4.34 0.24 -14.51
CA PRO A 59 5.60 -0.30 -14.03
C PRO A 59 6.65 0.61 -14.62
N PHE A 60 7.35 1.35 -13.75
CA PHE A 60 8.38 2.33 -14.09
C PHE A 60 9.02 1.86 -15.38
N ASN A 61 8.72 2.50 -16.53
CA ASN A 61 8.85 1.87 -17.87
C ASN A 61 10.13 1.04 -17.96
N LEU A 62 10.05 -0.24 -17.57
CA LEU A 62 11.19 -1.15 -17.60
C LEU A 62 11.44 -1.53 -19.07
N GLY A 63 10.57 -1.09 -19.98
CA GLY A 63 10.81 -1.04 -21.42
C GLY A 63 11.90 -0.05 -21.85
N GLU A 64 12.25 0.96 -21.04
CA GLU A 64 13.41 1.83 -21.33
C GLU A 64 14.72 1.28 -20.75
N LEU A 65 14.65 0.43 -19.72
CA LEU A 65 15.81 -0.34 -19.23
C LEU A 65 16.14 -1.56 -20.11
N GLN A 66 15.22 -1.94 -21.02
CA GLN A 66 15.44 -2.99 -22.02
C GLN A 66 16.24 -2.54 -23.25
N LYS A 67 16.92 -1.40 -23.21
CA LYS A 67 18.15 -1.28 -23.99
C LYS A 67 19.27 -1.95 -23.20
N ILE A 68 19.48 -3.23 -23.51
CA ILE A 68 20.76 -3.91 -23.33
C ILE A 68 21.87 -2.90 -23.69
N GLY A 69 22.59 -2.40 -22.68
CA GLY A 69 23.56 -1.32 -22.83
C GLY A 69 23.53 -0.20 -21.78
N THR A 70 22.51 -0.14 -20.92
CA THR A 70 22.49 0.88 -19.83
C THR A 70 23.33 0.42 -18.63
N ASN A 71 24.41 1.15 -18.36
CA ASN A 71 25.26 0.98 -17.17
C ASN A 71 24.51 1.44 -15.91
N ILE A 72 24.22 0.52 -14.99
CA ILE A 72 23.79 0.86 -13.63
C ILE A 72 25.06 0.96 -12.77
N GLY A 73 25.76 2.10 -12.85
CA GLY A 73 27.05 2.27 -12.16
C GLY A 73 28.09 1.22 -12.61
N PRO A 74 28.99 0.72 -11.74
CA PRO A 74 30.00 -0.28 -12.12
C PRO A 74 29.44 -1.69 -12.32
N TYR A 75 28.13 -1.89 -12.24
CA TYR A 75 27.50 -3.20 -12.26
C TYR A 75 26.71 -3.42 -13.56
N MET A 76 27.03 -4.52 -14.24
CA MET A 76 26.39 -4.94 -15.49
C MET A 76 25.36 -6.02 -15.19
N LEU A 77 24.09 -5.73 -15.47
CA LEU A 77 23.01 -6.73 -15.46
C LEU A 77 23.27 -7.75 -16.57
N ARG A 78 23.51 -9.00 -16.22
CA ARG A 78 23.90 -10.05 -17.18
C ARG A 78 22.80 -11.04 -17.53
N GLU A 79 21.79 -11.25 -16.68
CA GLU A 79 20.71 -12.19 -16.98
C GLU A 79 19.48 -11.96 -16.10
N CYS A 80 18.28 -12.03 -16.68
CA CYS A 80 17.02 -12.05 -15.95
C CYS A 80 16.78 -13.47 -15.41
N ILE A 81 16.97 -13.67 -14.11
CA ILE A 81 16.73 -14.95 -13.44
C ILE A 81 15.37 -14.92 -12.71
N GLY A 82 14.29 -15.07 -13.47
CA GLY A 82 12.96 -15.38 -12.94
C GLY A 82 11.95 -14.23 -12.97
N GLU A 83 10.92 -14.41 -13.80
CA GLU A 83 9.62 -13.74 -13.69
C GLU A 83 8.73 -14.69 -12.87
N GLY A 84 8.18 -14.23 -11.76
CA GLY A 84 7.37 -15.02 -10.83
C GLY A 84 6.24 -14.19 -10.28
#